data_AF-A0A931ECC4-F1
#
_entry.id   AF-A0A931ECC4-F1
#
_cell.length_a   1.000
_cell.length_b   1.000
_cell.length_c   1.000
_cell.angle_alpha   90.00
_cell.angle_beta   90.00
_cell.angle_gamma   90.00
#
_symmetry.space_group_name_H-M   'P 1'
#
loop_
_entity.id
_entity.type
_entity.pdbx_description
1 polymer ?
#
loop_
_entity_poly.entity_id
_entity_poly.type
_entity_poly.pdbx_seq_one_letter_code
_entity_poly.pdbx_strand_id
1 'polypeptide(L)'
;MPRPQDRIDSPESNPEHWESESIVAYNDSLLEQLGGAWDAPPDLPEGWEHSPELDSLADPTDVVSRAYPHPGPVMWKDPRLCLLLPYWRLHLPSPITAVFVWRSPFAVARSLQERDGLQLLEGLALWERYNRSALEALVGSDVYVIDYEELVADPKRSLESLTRWLTSLDRFSDHVASWDVDRAVAVIATDLRHQPPKGDDRVLLSDHQQLIDQLLALPGGHQPLEVVPDIVESDWTSAMLEARRQLNSRQRELKEQQSERNQEVRAFQIELARVNTDLARVSTELARVNTEFKTELARVEADRADILERLATTNGRLTAMRASTSWRVTKPLRSTASFLHRASRRRQDPANRESA
;
A
#
# COMPACT_ATOMS: atom_id res chain seq x y z
N MET A 1 -6.96 -13.02 27.72
CA MET A 1 -6.53 -11.86 26.88
C MET A 1 -5.41 -12.32 25.97
N PRO A 2 -5.26 -11.72 24.78
CA PRO A 2 -4.15 -12.05 23.89
C PRO A 2 -2.81 -11.65 24.51
N ARG A 3 -1.74 -12.36 24.10
CA ARG A 3 -0.37 -12.08 24.54
C ARG A 3 -0.01 -10.61 24.25
N PRO A 4 0.77 -9.92 25.11
CA PRO A 4 0.99 -8.47 24.97
C PRO A 4 1.55 -8.02 23.62
N GLN A 5 2.41 -8.84 23.00
CA GLN A 5 3.05 -8.56 21.71
C GLN A 5 2.13 -8.71 20.49
N ASP A 6 0.93 -9.26 20.71
CA ASP A 6 -0.06 -9.53 19.66
C ASP A 6 -1.31 -8.67 19.89
N ARG A 7 -1.21 -7.61 20.69
CA ARG A 7 -2.29 -6.65 20.89
C ARG A 7 -2.18 -5.55 19.86
N ILE A 8 -3.31 -5.12 19.32
CA ILE A 8 -3.35 -3.94 18.46
C ILE A 8 -2.85 -2.73 19.28
N ASP A 9 -1.87 -2.00 18.73
CA ASP A 9 -1.36 -0.77 19.31
C ASP A 9 -2.47 0.29 19.38
N SER A 10 -2.66 0.87 20.57
CA SER A 10 -3.72 1.86 20.81
C SER A 10 -3.43 3.19 20.11
N PRO A 11 -4.26 3.68 19.17
CA PRO A 11 -4.22 5.07 18.75
C PRO A 11 -4.68 5.99 19.90
N GLU A 12 -4.21 7.26 19.93
CA GLU A 12 -4.53 8.26 20.97
C GLU A 12 -6.05 8.46 21.21
N SER A 13 -6.90 8.09 20.24
CA SER A 13 -8.37 8.19 20.30
C SER A 13 -9.06 7.06 21.08
N ASN A 14 -8.37 5.94 21.36
CA ASN A 14 -8.92 4.83 22.14
C ASN A 14 -7.78 4.08 22.86
N PRO A 15 -7.43 4.47 24.10
CA PRO A 15 -6.17 4.08 24.75
C PRO A 15 -6.03 2.58 25.09
N GLU A 16 -7.07 1.75 24.98
CA GLU A 16 -6.97 0.30 25.27
C GLU A 16 -7.68 -0.58 24.22
N HIS A 17 -6.95 -0.99 23.18
CA HIS A 17 -7.39 -2.07 22.30
C HIS A 17 -7.07 -3.44 22.93
N TRP A 18 -8.11 -4.22 23.20
CA TRP A 18 -8.00 -5.58 23.78
C TRP A 18 -8.00 -6.70 22.73
N GLU A 19 -7.96 -6.33 21.45
CA GLU A 19 -8.02 -7.22 20.28
C GLU A 19 -6.65 -7.83 19.97
N SER A 20 -6.65 -9.04 19.41
CA SER A 20 -5.45 -9.67 18.87
C SER A 20 -5.18 -9.18 17.45
N GLU A 21 -4.00 -8.62 17.18
CA GLU A 21 -3.59 -8.15 15.87
C GLU A 21 -3.57 -9.28 14.84
N SER A 22 -2.97 -10.42 15.17
CA SER A 22 -2.88 -11.56 14.26
C SER A 22 -4.25 -12.16 13.91
N ILE A 23 -5.17 -12.21 14.88
CA ILE A 23 -6.54 -12.67 14.64
C ILE A 23 -7.34 -11.64 13.84
N VAL A 24 -7.18 -10.34 14.10
CA VAL A 24 -7.84 -9.29 13.31
C VAL A 24 -7.38 -9.36 11.85
N ALA A 25 -6.08 -9.53 11.60
CA ALA A 25 -5.55 -9.73 10.26
C ALA A 25 -6.11 -10.99 9.57
N TYR A 26 -6.31 -12.07 10.34
CA TYR A 26 -6.97 -13.28 9.84
C TYR A 26 -8.43 -13.01 9.46
N ASN A 27 -9.18 -12.32 10.32
CA ASN A 27 -10.58 -11.96 10.06
C ASN A 27 -10.72 -11.02 8.85
N ASP A 28 -9.81 -10.06 8.69
CA ASP A 28 -9.79 -9.20 7.51
C ASP A 28 -9.50 -10.01 6.23
N SER A 29 -8.58 -10.97 6.28
CA SER A 29 -8.28 -11.87 5.16
C SER A 29 -9.49 -12.76 4.80
N LEU A 30 -10.17 -13.30 5.81
CA LEU A 30 -11.40 -14.08 5.65
C LEU A 30 -12.52 -13.26 5.00
N LEU A 31 -12.73 -12.02 5.44
CA LEU A 31 -13.72 -11.12 4.82
C LEU A 31 -13.35 -10.77 3.37
N GLU A 32 -12.07 -10.50 3.09
CA GLU A 32 -11.60 -10.21 1.72
C GLU A 32 -11.81 -11.40 0.79
N GLN A 33 -11.54 -12.61 1.27
CA GLN A 33 -11.74 -13.83 0.50
C GLN A 33 -13.22 -14.07 0.16
N LEU A 34 -14.12 -13.65 1.04
CA LEU A 34 -15.56 -13.64 0.83
C LEU A 34 -16.05 -12.41 0.03
N GLY A 35 -15.15 -11.57 -0.48
CA GLY A 35 -15.48 -10.44 -1.35
C GLY A 35 -15.92 -9.17 -0.61
N GLY A 36 -15.62 -9.05 0.69
CA GLY A 36 -15.97 -7.87 1.49
C GLY A 36 -14.85 -7.38 2.39
N ALA A 37 -15.20 -6.47 3.28
CA ALA A 37 -14.33 -5.92 4.31
C ALA A 37 -15.16 -5.62 5.57
N TRP A 38 -14.54 -5.24 6.67
CA TRP A 38 -15.28 -4.91 7.89
C TRP A 38 -16.23 -3.71 7.72
N ASP A 39 -15.89 -2.74 6.86
CA ASP A 39 -16.70 -1.54 6.58
C ASP A 39 -17.64 -1.73 5.37
N ALA A 40 -17.56 -2.89 4.72
CA ALA A 40 -18.35 -3.28 3.56
C ALA A 40 -18.50 -4.81 3.56
N PRO A 41 -19.15 -5.39 4.60
CA PRO A 41 -19.20 -6.83 4.78
C PRO A 41 -19.88 -7.51 3.59
N PRO A 42 -19.46 -8.74 3.24
CA PRO A 42 -20.06 -9.48 2.14
C PRO A 42 -21.46 -9.99 2.51
N ASP A 43 -22.21 -10.42 1.50
CA ASP A 43 -23.46 -11.15 1.70
C ASP A 43 -23.13 -12.60 2.04
N LEU A 44 -23.45 -12.98 3.28
CA LEU A 44 -23.13 -14.28 3.86
C LEU A 44 -24.40 -15.13 3.88
N PRO A 45 -24.65 -15.99 2.86
CA PRO A 45 -25.80 -16.87 2.84
C PRO A 45 -25.70 -17.96 3.92
N GLU A 46 -26.81 -18.61 4.24
CA GLU A 46 -26.80 -19.76 5.15
C GLU A 46 -25.78 -20.82 4.72
N GLY A 47 -24.92 -21.25 5.66
CA GLY A 47 -23.89 -22.26 5.42
C GLY A 47 -22.62 -21.74 4.74
N TRP A 48 -22.44 -20.42 4.58
CA TRP A 48 -21.25 -19.79 4.00
C TRP A 48 -19.95 -20.27 4.67
N GLU A 49 -19.99 -20.62 5.95
CA GLU A 49 -18.83 -21.08 6.71
C GLU A 49 -18.26 -22.42 6.23
N HIS A 50 -19.00 -23.14 5.37
CA HIS A 50 -18.59 -24.37 4.70
C HIS A 50 -18.26 -24.14 3.21
N SER A 51 -18.16 -22.88 2.75
CA SER A 51 -17.88 -22.57 1.35
C SER A 51 -16.51 -23.12 0.93
N PRO A 52 -16.39 -23.80 -0.23
CA PRO A 52 -15.10 -24.23 -0.78
C PRO A 52 -14.14 -23.06 -1.05
N GLU A 53 -14.67 -21.83 -1.15
CA GLU A 53 -13.84 -20.63 -1.28
C GLU A 53 -12.90 -20.45 -0.08
N LEU A 54 -13.24 -21.01 1.09
CA LEU A 54 -12.45 -20.93 2.32
C LEU A 54 -11.31 -21.97 2.38
N ASP A 55 -11.27 -22.95 1.48
CA ASP A 55 -10.30 -24.07 1.52
C ASP A 55 -8.84 -23.62 1.39
N SER A 56 -8.59 -22.43 0.84
CA SER A 56 -7.23 -21.88 0.71
C SER A 56 -6.79 -21.04 1.92
N LEU A 57 -7.66 -20.79 2.90
CA LEU A 57 -7.29 -20.13 4.14
C LEU A 57 -6.34 -21.00 4.95
N ALA A 58 -5.41 -20.35 5.64
CA ALA A 58 -4.59 -21.02 6.63
C ALA A 58 -5.45 -21.56 7.78
N ASP A 59 -4.99 -22.65 8.40
CA ASP A 59 -5.65 -23.24 9.58
C ASP A 59 -5.81 -22.18 10.69
N PRO A 60 -7.04 -21.84 11.08
CA PRO A 60 -7.30 -20.82 12.09
C PRO A 60 -6.82 -21.21 13.51
N THR A 61 -6.61 -22.50 13.78
CA THR A 61 -6.18 -22.95 15.12
C THR A 61 -4.75 -22.51 15.45
N ASP A 62 -3.90 -22.35 14.44
CA ASP A 62 -2.52 -21.86 14.59
C ASP A 62 -2.52 -20.39 15.05
N VAL A 63 -3.31 -19.52 14.42
CA VAL A 63 -3.39 -18.11 14.84
C VAL A 63 -3.97 -17.96 16.24
N VAL A 64 -5.02 -18.73 16.58
CA VAL A 64 -5.63 -18.70 17.92
C VAL A 64 -4.65 -19.18 18.99
N SER A 65 -3.94 -20.28 18.76
CA SER A 65 -2.99 -20.83 19.74
C SER A 65 -1.81 -19.89 20.02
N ARG A 66 -1.38 -19.12 19.01
CA ARG A 66 -0.35 -18.08 19.17
C ARG A 66 -0.86 -16.86 19.93
N ALA A 67 -2.08 -16.42 19.64
CA ALA A 67 -2.69 -15.28 20.31
C ALA A 67 -3.00 -15.59 21.79
N TYR A 68 -3.48 -16.81 22.07
CA TYR A 68 -3.91 -17.29 23.37
C TYR A 68 -3.17 -18.57 23.80
N PRO A 69 -1.88 -18.47 24.22
CA PRO A 69 -1.04 -19.64 24.48
C PRO A 69 -1.32 -20.34 25.82
N HIS A 70 -2.13 -19.75 26.69
CA HIS A 70 -2.39 -20.27 28.04
C HIS A 70 -3.80 -20.87 28.14
N PRO A 71 -3.96 -22.01 28.83
CA PRO A 71 -5.26 -22.62 29.07
C PRO A 71 -6.10 -21.81 30.06
N GLY A 72 -7.43 -21.94 29.97
CA GLY A 72 -8.40 -21.30 30.87
C GLY A 72 -9.46 -20.51 30.09
N PRO A 73 -10.41 -19.86 30.77
CA PRO A 73 -11.38 -19.01 30.12
C PRO A 73 -10.65 -17.82 29.48
N VAL A 74 -10.66 -17.80 28.16
CA VAL A 74 -10.10 -16.70 27.37
C VAL A 74 -11.23 -15.81 26.89
N MET A 75 -11.09 -14.50 27.12
CA MET A 75 -11.94 -13.51 26.50
C MET A 75 -11.34 -13.13 25.14
N TRP A 76 -12.15 -13.26 24.10
CA TRP A 76 -11.88 -12.75 22.76
C TRP A 76 -12.93 -11.71 22.41
N LYS A 77 -12.45 -10.47 22.21
CA LYS A 77 -13.23 -9.38 21.66
C LYS A 77 -12.72 -9.08 20.26
N ASP A 78 -13.62 -9.08 19.27
CA ASP A 78 -13.46 -8.51 17.92
C ASP A 78 -14.87 -8.27 17.37
N PRO A 79 -15.25 -7.03 16.96
CA PRO A 79 -16.56 -6.75 16.39
C PRO A 79 -16.91 -7.63 15.17
N ARG A 80 -15.92 -8.11 14.42
CA ARG A 80 -16.14 -8.97 13.25
C ARG A 80 -16.71 -10.33 13.62
N LEU A 81 -16.62 -10.76 14.88
CA LEU A 81 -17.30 -11.97 15.34
C LEU A 81 -18.82 -11.89 15.19
N CYS A 82 -19.40 -10.68 15.17
CA CYS A 82 -20.82 -10.51 14.82
C CYS A 82 -21.17 -11.10 13.45
N LEU A 83 -20.21 -11.14 12.52
CA LEU A 83 -20.37 -11.73 11.19
C LEU A 83 -19.80 -13.15 11.13
N LEU A 84 -18.61 -13.32 11.72
CA LEU A 84 -17.74 -14.49 11.48
C LEU A 84 -17.89 -15.60 12.51
N LEU A 85 -18.70 -15.43 13.55
CA LEU A 85 -18.89 -16.44 14.59
C LEU A 85 -19.29 -17.83 14.04
N PRO A 86 -20.13 -17.98 13.00
CA PRO A 86 -20.44 -19.29 12.41
C PRO A 86 -19.17 -20.06 11.98
N TYR A 87 -18.24 -19.40 11.30
CA TYR A 87 -16.95 -19.98 10.94
C TYR A 87 -16.12 -20.36 12.16
N TRP A 88 -15.98 -19.46 13.12
CA TRP A 88 -15.18 -19.72 14.31
C TRP A 88 -15.73 -20.86 15.18
N ARG A 89 -17.05 -21.10 15.19
CA ARG A 89 -17.67 -22.24 15.89
C ARG A 89 -17.19 -23.59 15.35
N LEU A 90 -16.75 -23.67 14.10
CA LEU A 90 -16.19 -24.90 13.51
C LEU A 90 -14.79 -25.22 14.05
N HIS A 91 -14.07 -24.20 14.50
CA HIS A 91 -12.64 -24.29 14.84
C HIS A 91 -12.34 -24.10 16.33
N LEU A 92 -13.26 -23.50 17.08
CA LEU A 92 -13.11 -23.25 18.52
C LEU A 92 -13.73 -24.38 19.35
N PRO A 93 -13.15 -24.67 20.54
CA PRO A 93 -13.75 -25.62 21.46
C PRO A 93 -15.12 -25.12 21.95
N SER A 94 -16.12 -26.00 21.83
CA SER A 94 -17.47 -25.81 22.36
C SER A 94 -17.55 -26.25 23.84
N PRO A 95 -18.42 -25.66 24.67
CA PRO A 95 -19.38 -24.59 24.37
C PRO A 95 -18.82 -23.17 24.47
N ILE A 96 -19.21 -22.31 23.52
CA ILE A 96 -18.89 -20.87 23.51
C ILE A 96 -19.91 -20.12 24.39
N THR A 97 -19.45 -19.12 25.12
CA THR A 97 -20.29 -18.14 25.83
C THR A 97 -20.02 -16.76 25.24
N ALA A 98 -21.07 -16.00 24.94
CA ALA A 98 -20.96 -14.68 24.37
C ALA A 98 -21.47 -13.60 25.31
N VAL A 99 -20.85 -12.41 25.23
CA VAL A 99 -21.41 -11.17 25.74
C VAL A 99 -21.68 -10.29 24.53
N PHE A 100 -22.96 -10.09 24.23
CA PHE A 100 -23.39 -9.30 23.08
C PHE A 100 -23.74 -7.90 23.54
N VAL A 101 -23.00 -6.91 23.06
CA VAL A 101 -23.21 -5.50 23.39
C VAL A 101 -23.76 -4.81 22.16
N TRP A 102 -24.93 -4.21 22.29
CA TRP A 102 -25.52 -3.38 21.25
C TRP A 102 -25.64 -1.94 21.74
N ARG A 103 -25.79 -1.00 20.81
CA ARG A 103 -25.89 0.43 21.05
C ARG A 103 -26.84 1.05 20.04
N SER A 104 -27.42 2.21 20.36
CA SER A 104 -28.25 2.98 19.43
C SER A 104 -27.60 3.12 18.03
N PRO A 105 -28.35 2.90 16.94
CA PRO A 105 -27.84 2.96 15.56
C PRO A 105 -27.19 4.30 15.24
N PHE A 106 -27.79 5.41 15.64
CA PHE A 106 -27.24 6.75 15.39
C PHE A 106 -25.97 7.01 16.17
N ALA A 107 -25.86 6.48 17.39
CA ALA A 107 -24.65 6.65 18.19
C ALA A 107 -23.48 5.87 17.56
N VAL A 108 -23.73 4.66 17.06
CA VAL A 108 -22.74 3.88 16.30
C VAL A 108 -22.37 4.58 15.00
N ALA A 109 -23.36 5.00 14.19
CA ALA A 109 -23.11 5.65 12.91
C ALA A 109 -22.32 6.98 13.06
N ARG A 110 -22.60 7.79 14.09
CA ARG A 110 -21.81 9.00 14.39
C ARG A 110 -20.39 8.67 14.85
N SER A 111 -20.23 7.64 15.67
CA SER A 111 -18.90 7.20 16.10
C SER A 111 -18.05 6.74 14.91
N LEU A 112 -18.63 5.98 13.98
CA LEU A 112 -17.97 5.57 12.74
C LEU A 112 -17.65 6.75 11.82
N GLN A 113 -18.55 7.74 11.76
CA GLN A 113 -18.30 8.97 11.01
C GLN A 113 -17.11 9.76 11.57
N GLU A 114 -17.05 9.93 12.89
CA GLU A 114 -15.96 10.66 13.56
C GLU A 114 -14.62 9.92 13.45
N ARG A 115 -14.63 8.60 13.61
CA ARG A 115 -13.43 7.76 13.62
C ARG A 115 -12.89 7.43 12.23
N ASP A 116 -13.77 6.99 11.33
CA ASP A 116 -13.40 6.36 10.06
C ASP A 116 -13.84 7.18 8.84
N GLY A 117 -14.59 8.27 9.04
CA GLY A 117 -15.11 9.11 7.96
C GLY A 117 -16.28 8.49 7.19
N LEU A 118 -16.91 7.44 7.71
CA LEU A 118 -18.10 6.84 7.10
C LEU A 118 -19.26 7.86 7.07
N GLN A 119 -20.04 7.85 6.01
CA GLN A 119 -21.28 8.61 5.98
C GLN A 119 -22.27 8.03 6.97
N LEU A 120 -23.13 8.87 7.55
CA LEU A 120 -24.12 8.45 8.54
C LEU A 120 -24.96 7.27 8.04
N LEU A 121 -25.38 7.31 6.76
CA LEU A 121 -26.16 6.25 6.13
C LEU A 121 -25.38 4.94 5.98
N GLU A 122 -24.10 4.98 5.63
CA GLU A 122 -23.25 3.79 5.58
C GLU A 122 -23.10 3.18 6.99
N GLY A 123 -22.96 4.02 8.02
CA GLY A 123 -22.91 3.57 9.41
C GLY A 123 -24.21 2.92 9.90
N LEU A 124 -25.38 3.38 9.43
CA LEU A 124 -26.67 2.76 9.74
C LEU A 124 -26.82 1.38 9.07
N ALA A 125 -26.46 1.28 7.79
CA ALA A 125 -26.46 0.00 7.08
C ALA A 125 -25.52 -1.02 7.73
N LEU A 126 -24.32 -0.56 8.13
CA LEU A 126 -23.36 -1.40 8.84
C LEU A 126 -23.90 -1.87 10.19
N TRP A 127 -24.54 -0.97 10.94
CA TRP A 127 -25.17 -1.31 12.22
C TRP A 127 -26.23 -2.40 12.06
N GLU A 128 -27.12 -2.29 11.06
CA GLU A 128 -28.15 -3.30 10.81
C GLU A 128 -27.51 -4.66 10.53
N ARG A 129 -26.61 -4.73 9.54
CA ARG A 129 -25.94 -5.98 9.13
C ARG A 129 -25.24 -6.66 10.30
N TYR A 130 -24.49 -5.90 11.10
CA TYR A 130 -23.74 -6.46 12.22
C TYR A 130 -24.65 -6.99 13.34
N ASN A 131 -25.66 -6.23 13.75
CA ASN A 131 -26.55 -6.66 14.84
C ASN A 131 -27.43 -7.84 14.41
N ARG A 132 -27.97 -7.81 13.18
CA ARG A 132 -28.74 -8.92 12.61
C ARG A 132 -27.92 -10.21 12.55
N SER A 133 -26.75 -10.16 11.92
CA SER A 133 -25.87 -11.33 11.77
C SER A 133 -25.42 -11.87 13.13
N ALA A 134 -25.16 -11.00 14.10
CA ALA A 134 -24.79 -11.42 15.45
C ALA A 134 -25.93 -12.19 16.11
N LEU A 135 -27.16 -11.65 16.09
CA LEU A 135 -28.33 -12.30 16.68
C LEU A 135 -28.56 -13.70 16.10
N GLU A 136 -28.46 -13.84 14.77
CA GLU A 136 -28.57 -15.13 14.09
C GLU A 136 -27.46 -16.10 14.51
N ALA A 137 -26.20 -15.66 14.49
CA ALA A 137 -25.05 -16.50 14.82
C ALA A 137 -25.00 -16.94 16.29
N LEU A 138 -25.63 -16.15 17.18
CA LEU A 138 -25.67 -16.37 18.62
C LEU A 138 -26.73 -17.39 19.06
N VAL A 139 -27.72 -17.71 18.21
CA VAL A 139 -28.75 -18.72 18.52
C VAL A 139 -28.11 -20.04 18.95
N GLY A 140 -28.65 -20.61 20.03
CA GLY A 140 -28.18 -21.87 20.63
C GLY A 140 -26.91 -21.74 21.47
N SER A 141 -26.38 -20.53 21.68
CA SER A 141 -25.25 -20.27 22.60
C SER A 141 -25.73 -19.69 23.93
N ASP A 142 -24.92 -19.81 24.98
CA ASP A 142 -25.15 -19.05 26.22
C ASP A 142 -24.74 -17.58 25.97
N VAL A 143 -25.66 -16.64 26.13
CA VAL A 143 -25.44 -15.23 25.76
C VAL A 143 -25.91 -14.30 26.88
N TYR A 144 -25.10 -13.31 27.21
CA TYR A 144 -25.55 -12.15 27.98
C TYR A 144 -25.66 -10.93 27.07
N VAL A 145 -26.85 -10.37 26.93
CA VAL A 145 -27.11 -9.19 26.10
C VAL A 145 -27.05 -7.94 26.97
N ILE A 146 -26.28 -6.96 26.51
CA ILE A 146 -26.06 -5.67 27.19
C ILE A 146 -26.48 -4.54 26.25
N ASP A 147 -27.38 -3.71 26.75
CA ASP A 147 -27.61 -2.37 26.20
C ASP A 147 -26.45 -1.46 26.70
N TYR A 148 -25.69 -0.91 25.76
CA TYR A 148 -24.57 -0.03 26.05
C TYR A 148 -25.00 1.23 26.82
N GLU A 149 -26.19 1.75 26.54
CA GLU A 149 -26.74 2.94 27.18
C GLU A 149 -27.05 2.66 28.66
N GLU A 150 -27.58 1.47 28.99
CA GLU A 150 -27.74 1.01 30.37
C GLU A 150 -26.40 0.78 31.07
N LEU A 151 -25.43 0.16 30.36
CA LEU A 151 -24.08 -0.08 30.87
C LEU A 151 -23.39 1.22 31.29
N VAL A 152 -23.50 2.27 30.48
CA VAL A 152 -22.87 3.57 30.78
C VAL A 152 -23.65 4.34 31.84
N ALA A 153 -24.98 4.19 31.90
CA ALA A 153 -25.82 4.86 32.90
C ALA A 153 -25.58 4.31 34.32
N ASP A 154 -25.46 3.00 34.47
CA ASP A 154 -25.14 2.33 35.74
C ASP A 154 -24.18 1.15 35.51
N PRO A 155 -22.86 1.42 35.38
CA PRO A 155 -21.87 0.39 35.13
C PRO A 155 -21.80 -0.65 36.24
N LYS A 156 -22.01 -0.23 37.49
CA LYS A 156 -21.95 -1.11 38.65
C LYS A 156 -23.05 -2.16 38.59
N ARG A 157 -24.30 -1.75 38.45
CA ARG A 157 -25.44 -2.67 38.36
C ARG A 157 -25.31 -3.62 37.17
N SER A 158 -24.88 -3.10 36.02
CA SER A 158 -24.73 -3.87 34.79
C SER A 158 -23.66 -4.95 34.92
N LEU A 159 -22.48 -4.59 35.45
CA LEU A 159 -21.39 -5.53 35.67
C LEU A 159 -21.70 -6.54 36.79
N GLU A 160 -22.33 -6.13 37.88
CA GLU A 160 -22.79 -7.07 38.93
C GLU A 160 -23.77 -8.11 38.38
N SER A 161 -24.63 -7.72 37.44
CA SER A 161 -25.60 -8.62 36.81
C SER A 161 -24.94 -9.59 35.82
N LEU A 162 -24.00 -9.10 35.00
CA LEU A 162 -23.17 -9.94 34.15
C LEU A 162 -22.35 -10.94 34.98
N THR A 163 -21.69 -10.49 36.05
CA THR A 163 -20.91 -11.36 36.95
C THR A 163 -21.77 -12.44 37.58
N ARG A 164 -22.99 -12.10 38.02
CA ARG A 164 -23.92 -13.08 38.59
C ARG A 164 -24.31 -14.15 37.58
N TRP A 165 -24.55 -13.76 36.32
CA TRP A 165 -24.87 -14.71 35.25
C TRP A 165 -23.65 -15.56 34.85
N LEU A 166 -22.48 -14.96 34.70
CA LEU A 166 -21.26 -15.73 34.42
C LEU A 166 -20.98 -16.74 35.54
N THR A 167 -21.26 -16.39 36.80
CA THR A 167 -21.12 -17.29 37.95
C THR A 167 -22.12 -18.45 37.92
N SER A 168 -23.28 -18.31 37.27
CA SER A 168 -24.25 -19.41 37.15
C SER A 168 -23.89 -20.44 36.08
N LEU A 169 -22.85 -20.17 35.28
CA LEU A 169 -22.31 -21.10 34.30
C LEU A 169 -21.16 -21.91 34.92
N ASP A 170 -21.31 -23.23 35.01
CA ASP A 170 -20.34 -24.15 35.62
C ASP A 170 -18.90 -23.95 35.08
N ARG A 171 -18.75 -23.58 33.80
CA ARG A 171 -17.44 -23.38 33.17
C ARG A 171 -16.66 -22.16 33.70
N PHE A 172 -17.32 -21.26 34.43
CA PHE A 172 -16.69 -20.06 34.99
C PHE A 172 -16.73 -20.02 36.52
N SER A 173 -17.41 -20.96 37.19
CA SER A 173 -17.58 -20.95 38.66
C SER A 173 -16.26 -20.91 39.43
N ASP A 174 -15.23 -21.60 38.92
CA ASP A 174 -13.91 -21.69 39.58
C ASP A 174 -13.07 -20.42 39.41
N HIS A 175 -13.48 -19.51 38.53
CA HIS A 175 -12.74 -18.29 38.19
C HIS A 175 -13.30 -17.03 38.86
N VAL A 176 -14.49 -17.10 39.48
CA VAL A 176 -15.20 -15.95 40.04
C VAL A 176 -14.36 -15.17 41.07
N ALA A 177 -13.57 -15.87 41.88
CA ALA A 177 -12.72 -15.24 42.90
C ALA A 177 -11.63 -14.31 42.32
N SER A 178 -11.34 -14.41 41.02
CA SER A 178 -10.34 -13.57 40.34
C SER A 178 -10.92 -12.29 39.72
N TRP A 179 -12.24 -12.12 39.72
CA TRP A 179 -12.90 -11.00 39.06
C TRP A 179 -13.01 -9.79 39.98
N ASP A 180 -12.52 -8.65 39.51
CA ASP A 180 -12.56 -7.36 40.22
C ASP A 180 -13.58 -6.44 39.53
N VAL A 181 -14.81 -6.48 40.04
CA VAL A 181 -15.93 -5.68 39.49
C VAL A 181 -15.70 -4.19 39.72
N ASP A 182 -15.16 -3.78 40.87
CA ASP A 182 -14.93 -2.37 41.17
C ASP A 182 -13.88 -1.77 40.23
N ARG A 183 -12.81 -2.52 39.91
CA ARG A 183 -11.85 -2.12 38.88
C ARG A 183 -12.48 -2.02 37.50
N ALA A 184 -13.34 -2.97 37.11
CA ALA A 184 -14.03 -2.92 35.83
C ALA A 184 -14.98 -1.70 35.71
N VAL A 185 -15.71 -1.37 36.79
CA VAL A 185 -16.56 -0.17 36.88
C VAL A 185 -15.75 1.11 36.68
N ALA A 186 -14.57 1.19 37.30
CA ALA A 186 -13.71 2.38 37.23
C ALA A 186 -13.29 2.71 35.78
N VAL A 187 -13.02 1.70 34.95
CA VAL A 187 -12.61 1.88 33.54
C VAL A 187 -13.77 2.43 32.68
N ILE A 188 -15.00 1.98 32.92
CA ILE A 188 -16.17 2.44 32.13
C ILE A 188 -16.54 3.88 32.48
N ALA A 189 -16.42 4.26 33.75
CA ALA A 189 -16.83 5.56 34.26
C ALA A 189 -15.91 6.71 33.79
N THR A 190 -14.67 6.43 33.38
CA THR A 190 -13.69 7.47 32.99
C THR A 190 -13.82 7.94 31.54
N ASP A 191 -14.33 7.09 30.62
CA ASP A 191 -14.05 7.30 29.18
C ASP A 191 -15.27 7.58 28.28
N LEU A 192 -16.52 7.39 28.72
CA LEU A 192 -17.59 7.07 27.76
C LEU A 192 -18.85 7.96 27.71
N ARG A 193 -18.83 9.19 28.23
CA ARG A 193 -19.93 10.15 27.97
C ARG A 193 -19.79 10.83 26.61
N HIS A 194 -19.79 10.04 25.54
CA HIS A 194 -20.07 10.56 24.20
C HIS A 194 -21.57 10.91 24.09
N GLN A 195 -21.84 12.02 23.41
CA GLN A 195 -23.07 12.80 23.45
C GLN A 195 -24.39 11.99 23.51
N PRO A 196 -25.43 12.50 24.21
CA PRO A 196 -26.76 11.90 24.15
C PRO A 196 -27.28 11.88 22.71
N PRO A 197 -28.13 10.90 22.34
CA PRO A 197 -28.72 10.85 21.02
C PRO A 197 -29.60 12.09 20.80
N LYS A 198 -29.06 13.06 20.07
CA LYS A 198 -29.84 14.10 19.39
C LYS A 198 -29.89 13.73 17.92
N GLY A 199 -30.75 12.76 17.60
CA GLY A 199 -31.06 12.35 16.24
C GLY A 199 -32.56 12.43 16.04
N ASP A 200 -32.98 13.03 14.93
CA ASP A 200 -34.36 13.01 14.46
C ASP A 200 -34.61 11.56 13.96
N ASP A 201 -35.42 10.76 14.66
CA ASP A 201 -35.69 9.33 14.34
C ASP A 201 -36.30 9.10 12.94
N ARG A 202 -36.52 10.18 12.19
CA ARG A 202 -37.14 10.25 10.87
C ARG A 202 -36.31 9.60 9.74
N VAL A 203 -35.10 9.10 10.02
CA VAL A 203 -34.20 8.44 9.04
C VAL A 203 -34.21 6.91 9.19
N LEU A 204 -34.78 6.36 10.25
CA LEU A 204 -34.85 4.90 10.43
C LEU A 204 -35.97 4.29 9.58
N LEU A 205 -35.66 3.19 8.89
CA LEU A 205 -36.63 2.36 8.19
C LEU A 205 -37.43 1.53 9.20
N SER A 206 -38.55 0.98 8.75
CA SER A 206 -39.36 0.05 9.58
C SER A 206 -38.53 -1.11 10.10
N ASP A 207 -37.61 -1.62 9.28
CA ASP A 207 -36.84 -2.83 9.56
C ASP A 207 -35.77 -2.53 10.63
N HIS A 208 -35.16 -1.34 10.57
CA HIS A 208 -34.32 -0.84 11.65
C HIS A 208 -35.09 -0.73 12.97
N GLN A 209 -36.31 -0.20 12.95
CA GLN A 209 -37.12 -0.07 14.17
C GLN A 209 -37.49 -1.45 14.75
N GLN A 210 -37.84 -2.41 13.90
CA GLN A 210 -38.10 -3.78 14.34
C GLN A 210 -36.87 -4.41 15.00
N LEU A 211 -35.68 -4.22 14.42
CA LEU A 211 -34.43 -4.71 15.02
C LEU A 211 -34.15 -4.04 16.37
N ILE A 212 -34.38 -2.73 16.50
CA ILE A 212 -34.25 -2.02 17.78
C ILE A 212 -35.22 -2.57 18.83
N ASP A 213 -36.50 -2.75 18.48
CA ASP A 213 -37.52 -3.25 19.40
C ASP A 213 -37.17 -4.66 19.91
N GLN A 214 -36.58 -5.50 19.05
CA GLN A 214 -36.08 -6.82 19.44
C GLN A 214 -34.88 -6.72 20.38
N LEU A 215 -33.89 -5.88 20.06
CA LEU A 215 -32.70 -5.68 20.90
C LEU A 215 -33.07 -5.16 22.30
N LEU A 216 -34.08 -4.28 22.39
CA LEU A 216 -34.63 -3.78 23.66
C LEU A 216 -35.36 -4.85 24.49
N ALA A 217 -35.84 -5.92 23.86
CA ALA A 217 -36.53 -7.03 24.53
C ALA A 217 -35.57 -8.12 25.04
N LEU A 218 -34.31 -8.10 24.59
CA LEU A 218 -33.31 -9.13 24.88
C LEU A 218 -32.33 -8.90 26.06
N PRO A 219 -32.27 -7.77 26.80
CA PRO A 219 -31.27 -7.58 27.85
C PRO A 219 -31.25 -8.69 28.91
N GLY A 220 -30.05 -9.03 29.38
CA GLY A 220 -29.84 -10.05 30.41
C GLY A 220 -29.28 -11.36 29.87
N GLY A 221 -29.30 -12.39 30.73
CA GLY A 221 -28.66 -13.68 30.46
C GLY A 221 -29.61 -14.72 29.88
N HIS A 222 -29.16 -15.41 28.83
CA HIS A 222 -29.87 -16.47 28.10
C HIS A 222 -29.06 -17.77 28.14
N GLN A 223 -29.73 -18.91 28.36
CA GLN A 223 -29.09 -20.23 28.51
C GLN A 223 -29.95 -21.35 27.90
N PRO A 224 -29.87 -21.60 26.58
CA PRO A 224 -29.22 -20.77 25.55
C PRO A 224 -30.11 -19.60 25.11
N LEU A 225 -29.57 -18.71 24.26
CA LEU A 225 -30.39 -17.80 23.45
C LEU A 225 -31.26 -18.62 22.50
N GLU A 226 -32.58 -18.49 22.66
CA GLU A 226 -33.56 -19.16 21.81
C GLU A 226 -33.66 -18.50 20.43
N VAL A 227 -34.62 -18.95 19.62
CA VAL A 227 -34.88 -18.42 18.29
C VAL A 227 -35.17 -16.92 18.37
N VAL A 228 -34.40 -16.15 17.62
CA VAL A 228 -34.68 -14.74 17.35
C VAL A 228 -35.68 -14.70 16.17
N PRO A 229 -36.71 -13.83 16.19
CA PRO A 229 -37.59 -13.65 15.04
C PRO A 229 -36.79 -13.46 13.75
N ASP A 230 -37.34 -13.92 12.63
CA ASP A 230 -36.73 -13.74 11.31
C ASP A 230 -36.54 -12.25 11.03
N ILE A 231 -35.29 -11.76 11.13
CA ILE A 231 -34.94 -10.38 10.84
C ILE A 231 -34.45 -10.39 9.41
N VAL A 232 -35.32 -9.98 8.49
CA VAL A 232 -34.92 -9.77 7.11
C VAL A 232 -34.14 -8.46 7.03
N GLU A 233 -32.98 -8.49 6.39
CA GLU A 233 -32.25 -7.26 6.13
C GLU A 233 -33.01 -6.38 5.15
N SER A 234 -33.01 -5.07 5.41
CA SER A 234 -33.60 -4.11 4.51
C SER A 234 -32.89 -4.10 3.15
N ASP A 235 -33.66 -4.10 2.06
CA ASP A 235 -33.14 -3.98 0.68
C ASP A 235 -32.20 -2.77 0.53
N TRP A 236 -32.48 -1.70 1.28
CA TRP A 236 -31.65 -0.51 1.33
C TRP A 236 -30.28 -0.77 1.95
N THR A 237 -30.19 -1.50 3.05
CA THR A 237 -28.92 -1.87 3.66
C THR A 237 -28.11 -2.76 2.72
N SER A 238 -28.73 -3.78 2.12
CA SER A 238 -28.04 -4.63 1.14
C SER A 238 -27.50 -3.80 -0.04
N ALA A 239 -28.30 -2.88 -0.59
CA ALA A 239 -27.88 -2.01 -1.68
C ALA A 239 -26.77 -1.02 -1.25
N MET A 240 -26.84 -0.47 -0.04
CA MET A 240 -25.83 0.45 0.50
C MET A 240 -24.48 -0.23 0.68
N LEU A 241 -24.49 -1.44 1.26
CA LEU A 241 -23.28 -2.23 1.47
C LEU A 241 -22.70 -2.72 0.14
N GLU A 242 -23.53 -3.10 -0.82
CA GLU A 242 -23.07 -3.44 -2.17
C GLU A 242 -22.42 -2.23 -2.87
N ALA A 243 -23.04 -1.06 -2.82
CA ALA A 243 -22.45 0.16 -3.36
C ALA A 243 -21.10 0.48 -2.69
N ARG A 244 -20.98 0.26 -1.38
CA ARG A 244 -19.72 0.41 -0.65
C ARG A 244 -18.66 -0.59 -1.09
N ARG A 245 -19.01 -1.87 -1.28
CA ARG A 245 -18.10 -2.90 -1.82
C ARG A 245 -17.57 -2.51 -3.20
N GLN A 246 -18.45 -2.01 -4.08
CA GLN A 246 -18.06 -1.52 -5.41
C GLN A 246 -17.13 -0.31 -5.33
N LEU A 247 -17.39 0.64 -4.42
CA LEU A 247 -16.50 1.78 -4.18
C LEU A 247 -15.13 1.34 -3.67
N ASN A 248 -15.08 0.40 -2.72
CA ASN A 248 -13.84 -0.15 -2.18
C ASN A 248 -13.02 -0.85 -3.28
N SER A 249 -13.67 -1.69 -4.10
CA SER A 249 -13.05 -2.33 -5.26
C SER A 249 -12.48 -1.29 -6.23
N ARG A 250 -13.26 -0.26 -6.58
CA ARG A 250 -12.82 0.78 -7.52
C ARG A 250 -11.65 1.61 -6.96
N GLN A 251 -11.64 1.88 -5.66
CA GLN A 251 -10.53 2.57 -5.01
C GLN A 251 -9.24 1.74 -5.03
N ARG A 252 -9.33 0.42 -4.85
CA ARG A 252 -8.18 -0.50 -4.96
C ARG A 252 -7.60 -0.47 -6.37
N GLU A 253 -8.44 -0.64 -7.39
CA GLU A 253 -8.02 -0.55 -8.80
C GLU A 253 -7.33 0.78 -9.12
N LEU A 254 -7.90 1.90 -8.66
CA LEU A 254 -7.31 3.23 -8.89
C LEU A 254 -5.96 3.38 -8.21
N LYS A 255 -5.79 2.85 -6.99
CA LYS A 255 -4.50 2.86 -6.28
C LYS A 255 -3.45 2.01 -7.00
N GLU A 256 -3.83 0.85 -7.51
CA GLU A 256 -2.95 -0.02 -8.30
C GLU A 256 -2.50 0.69 -9.58
N GLN A 257 -3.44 1.23 -10.37
CA GLN A 257 -3.13 2.00 -11.58
C GLN A 257 -2.24 3.22 -11.27
N GLN A 258 -2.46 3.89 -10.14
CA GLN A 258 -1.62 5.00 -9.72
C GLN A 258 -0.21 4.54 -9.34
N SER A 259 -0.08 3.39 -8.67
CA SER A 259 1.21 2.77 -8.34
C SER A 259 1.99 2.40 -9.60
N GLU A 260 1.35 1.75 -10.57
CA GLU A 260 1.94 1.40 -11.87
C GLU A 260 2.42 2.65 -12.61
N ARG A 261 1.55 3.67 -12.72
CA ARG A 261 1.91 4.96 -13.34
C ARG A 261 3.12 5.61 -12.66
N ASN A 262 3.17 5.57 -11.33
CA ASN A 262 4.28 6.12 -10.56
C ASN A 262 5.58 5.36 -10.84
N GLN A 263 5.52 4.04 -11.03
CA GLN A 263 6.69 3.24 -11.41
C GLN A 263 7.16 3.58 -12.83
N GLU A 264 6.25 3.74 -13.79
CA GLU A 264 6.58 4.17 -15.15
C GLU A 264 7.24 5.55 -15.17
N VAL A 265 6.67 6.52 -14.46
CA VAL A 265 7.24 7.88 -14.35
C VAL A 265 8.65 7.82 -13.76
N ARG A 266 8.88 7.00 -12.72
CA ARG A 266 10.22 6.80 -12.16
C ARG A 266 11.19 6.19 -13.17
N ALA A 267 10.76 5.19 -13.95
CA ALA A 267 11.58 4.59 -14.99
C ALA A 267 11.98 5.62 -16.07
N PHE A 268 11.03 6.43 -16.54
CA PHE A 268 11.31 7.51 -17.50
C PHE A 268 12.25 8.58 -16.93
N GLN A 269 12.13 8.93 -15.64
CA GLN A 269 13.04 9.87 -15.00
C GLN A 269 14.48 9.34 -14.95
N ILE A 270 14.66 8.04 -14.68
CA ILE A 270 15.97 7.39 -14.70
C ILE A 270 16.57 7.41 -16.12
N GLU A 271 15.77 7.09 -17.14
CA GLU A 271 16.22 7.11 -18.53
C GLU A 271 16.59 8.53 -18.98
N LEU A 272 15.76 9.52 -18.66
CA LEU A 272 16.01 10.93 -18.98
C LEU A 272 17.29 11.44 -18.30
N ALA A 273 17.54 11.06 -17.05
CA ALA A 273 18.79 11.39 -16.35
C ALA A 273 20.01 10.77 -17.05
N ARG A 274 19.90 9.51 -17.51
CA ARG A 274 20.96 8.84 -18.28
C ARG A 274 21.22 9.55 -19.61
N VAL A 275 20.18 9.84 -20.39
CA VAL A 275 20.30 10.54 -21.69
C VAL A 275 20.91 11.92 -21.51
N ASN A 276 20.51 12.68 -20.48
CA ASN A 276 21.12 13.98 -20.18
C ASN A 276 22.60 13.86 -19.83
N THR A 277 22.99 12.82 -19.10
CA THR A 277 24.40 12.55 -18.77
C THR A 277 25.21 12.25 -20.03
N ASP A 278 24.68 11.40 -20.91
CA ASP A 278 25.30 11.06 -22.19
C ASP A 278 25.40 12.28 -23.12
N LEU A 279 24.35 13.11 -23.19
CA LEU A 279 24.35 14.34 -23.97
C LEU A 279 25.42 15.31 -23.49
N ALA A 280 25.54 15.50 -22.16
CA ALA A 280 26.58 16.35 -21.58
C ALA A 280 27.99 15.83 -21.92
N ARG A 281 28.21 14.51 -21.85
CA ARG A 281 29.47 13.88 -22.24
C ARG A 281 29.80 14.12 -23.72
N VAL A 282 28.85 13.85 -24.63
CA VAL A 282 29.04 14.06 -26.07
C VAL A 282 29.27 15.53 -26.40
N SER A 283 28.53 16.45 -25.77
CA SER A 283 28.73 17.89 -25.94
C SER A 283 30.13 18.33 -25.52
N THR A 284 30.66 17.77 -24.43
CA THR A 284 32.01 18.07 -23.93
C THR A 284 33.07 17.56 -24.90
N GLU A 285 32.91 16.33 -25.40
CA GLU A 285 33.81 15.73 -26.37
C GLU A 285 33.82 16.49 -27.71
N LEU A 286 32.64 16.90 -28.19
CA LEU A 286 32.52 17.71 -29.40
C LEU A 286 33.24 19.06 -29.23
N ALA A 287 33.11 19.71 -28.08
CA ALA A 287 33.82 20.96 -27.78
C ALA A 287 35.35 20.78 -27.77
N ARG A 288 35.83 19.67 -27.18
CA ARG A 288 37.26 19.30 -27.18
C ARG A 288 37.77 19.10 -28.61
N VAL A 289 37.12 18.24 -29.38
CA VAL A 289 37.50 17.93 -30.77
C VAL A 289 37.47 19.17 -31.66
N ASN A 290 36.45 20.04 -31.51
CA ASN A 290 36.38 21.30 -32.25
C ASN A 290 37.56 22.24 -31.92
N THR A 291 38.01 22.25 -30.66
CA THR A 291 39.16 23.05 -30.23
C THR A 291 40.47 22.50 -30.82
N GLU A 292 40.63 21.18 -30.83
CA GLU A 292 41.77 20.50 -31.47
C GLU A 292 41.81 20.77 -32.97
N PHE A 293 40.69 20.62 -33.67
CA PHE A 293 40.59 20.94 -35.10
C PHE A 293 40.94 22.39 -35.40
N LYS A 294 40.45 23.35 -34.60
CA LYS A 294 40.80 24.77 -34.79
C LYS A 294 42.29 25.02 -34.59
N THR A 295 42.90 24.37 -33.60
CA THR A 295 44.34 24.50 -33.32
C THR A 295 45.17 23.93 -34.47
N GLU A 296 44.80 22.76 -34.97
CA GLU A 296 45.47 22.12 -36.10
C GLU A 296 45.29 22.91 -37.40
N LEU A 297 44.09 23.45 -37.64
CA LEU A 297 43.85 24.34 -38.78
C LEU A 297 44.75 25.57 -38.74
N ALA A 298 44.86 26.23 -37.59
CA ALA A 298 45.73 27.39 -37.40
C ALA A 298 47.21 27.03 -37.63
N ARG A 299 47.64 25.84 -37.20
CA ARG A 299 48.99 25.32 -37.46
C ARG A 299 49.23 25.14 -38.96
N VAL A 300 48.32 24.46 -39.66
CA VAL A 300 48.42 24.22 -41.11
C VAL A 300 48.41 25.55 -41.90
N GLU A 301 47.62 26.53 -41.47
CA GLU A 301 47.61 27.86 -42.08
C GLU A 301 48.93 28.60 -41.88
N ALA A 302 49.54 28.51 -40.69
CA ALA A 302 50.86 29.08 -40.40
C ALA A 302 51.97 28.40 -41.23
N ASP A 303 51.98 27.07 -41.30
CA ASP A 303 52.93 26.31 -42.11
C ASP A 303 52.80 26.66 -43.60
N ARG A 304 51.56 26.79 -44.09
CA ARG A 304 51.28 27.24 -45.46
C ARG A 304 51.85 28.64 -45.71
N ALA A 305 51.71 29.57 -44.76
CA ALA A 305 52.24 30.92 -44.88
C ALA A 305 53.78 30.92 -44.94
N ASP A 306 54.46 30.17 -44.05
CA ASP A 306 55.93 30.04 -44.07
C ASP A 306 56.43 29.42 -45.39
N ILE A 307 55.76 28.37 -45.89
CA ILE A 307 56.11 27.77 -47.18
C ILE A 307 55.97 28.78 -48.32
N LEU A 308 54.89 29.57 -48.35
CA LEU A 308 54.69 30.61 -49.37
C LEU A 308 55.77 31.69 -49.30
N GLU A 309 56.18 32.10 -48.10
CA GLU A 309 57.25 33.07 -47.89
C GLU A 309 58.62 32.53 -48.35
N ARG A 310 58.95 31.29 -47.98
CA ARG A 310 60.17 30.60 -48.46
C ARG A 310 60.17 30.45 -49.98
N LEU A 311 59.03 30.11 -50.57
CA LEU A 311 58.86 30.01 -52.02
C LEU A 311 59.13 31.37 -52.67
N ALA A 312 58.51 32.45 -52.16
CA ALA A 312 58.70 33.80 -52.66
C ALA A 312 60.17 34.24 -52.56
N THR A 313 60.82 33.98 -51.43
CA THR A 313 62.24 34.29 -51.19
C THR A 313 63.17 33.53 -52.14
N THR A 314 62.92 32.23 -52.30
CA THR A 314 63.70 31.36 -53.19
C THR A 314 63.52 31.78 -54.65
N ASN A 315 62.30 32.12 -55.03
CA ASN A 315 61.98 32.60 -56.37
C ASN A 315 62.66 33.96 -56.63
N GLY A 316 62.65 34.86 -55.64
CA GLY A 316 63.37 36.14 -55.64
C GLY A 316 64.89 35.97 -55.79
N ARG A 317 65.48 35.01 -55.07
CA ARG A 317 66.90 34.63 -55.24
C ARG A 317 67.16 34.08 -56.64
N LEU A 318 66.28 33.23 -57.18
CA LEU A 318 66.41 32.71 -58.55
C LEU A 318 66.32 33.83 -59.59
N THR A 319 65.42 34.79 -59.46
CA THR A 319 65.34 35.95 -60.35
C THR A 319 66.56 36.86 -60.23
N ALA A 320 67.01 37.18 -59.01
CA ALA A 320 68.21 37.99 -58.78
C ALA A 320 69.47 37.30 -59.36
N MET A 321 69.60 35.99 -59.13
CA MET A 321 70.67 35.18 -59.68
C MET A 321 70.61 35.13 -61.21
N ARG A 322 69.42 35.00 -61.82
CA ARG A 322 69.22 35.08 -63.29
C ARG A 322 69.54 36.46 -63.87
N ALA A 323 69.36 37.55 -63.09
CA ALA A 323 69.62 38.93 -63.51
C ALA A 323 71.09 39.35 -63.34
N SER A 324 71.85 38.69 -62.44
CA SER A 324 73.26 38.94 -62.16
C SER A 324 74.18 38.79 -63.39
N THR A 325 75.16 39.69 -63.51
CA THR A 325 76.16 39.73 -64.60
C THR A 325 77.00 38.46 -64.65
N SER A 326 77.40 37.89 -63.52
CA SER A 326 78.18 36.63 -63.49
C SER A 326 77.37 35.43 -63.99
N TRP A 327 76.06 35.37 -63.74
CA TRP A 327 75.17 34.34 -64.27
C TRP A 327 74.88 34.51 -65.76
N ARG A 328 74.76 35.76 -66.23
CA ARG A 328 74.60 36.10 -67.66
C ARG A 328 75.88 35.84 -68.46
N VAL A 329 77.05 36.09 -67.88
CA VAL A 329 78.38 35.86 -68.48
C VAL A 329 78.77 34.38 -68.50
N THR A 330 78.42 33.60 -67.47
CA THR A 330 78.66 32.14 -67.44
C THR A 330 77.55 31.31 -68.11
N LYS A 331 76.50 31.95 -68.65
CA LYS A 331 75.40 31.30 -69.38
C LYS A 331 75.89 30.45 -70.58
N PRO A 332 76.86 30.90 -71.42
CA PRO A 332 77.42 30.07 -72.48
C PRO A 332 78.20 28.87 -71.94
N LEU A 333 79.03 29.09 -70.91
CA LEU A 333 79.88 28.07 -70.27
C LEU A 333 79.09 26.95 -69.55
N ARG A 334 77.84 27.22 -69.14
CA ARG A 334 76.95 26.21 -68.55
C ARG A 334 76.08 25.49 -69.57
N SER A 335 75.75 26.14 -70.68
CA SER A 335 75.16 25.43 -71.83
C SER A 335 76.13 24.37 -72.36
N THR A 336 77.44 24.65 -72.36
CA THR A 336 78.48 23.68 -72.74
C THR A 336 78.76 22.64 -71.65
N ALA A 337 78.75 23.00 -70.37
CA ALA A 337 78.88 22.02 -69.27
C ALA A 337 77.69 21.05 -69.17
N SER A 338 76.44 21.50 -69.40
CA SER A 338 75.28 20.61 -69.46
C SER A 338 75.23 19.75 -70.73
N PHE A 339 75.82 20.24 -71.83
CA PHE A 339 76.08 19.44 -73.03
C PHE A 339 77.16 18.36 -72.77
N LEU A 340 78.22 18.70 -72.04
CA LEU A 340 79.28 17.76 -71.61
C LEU A 340 78.79 16.77 -70.56
N HIS A 341 77.88 17.15 -69.66
CA HIS A 341 77.31 16.25 -68.67
C HIS A 341 76.23 15.31 -69.27
N ARG A 342 75.51 15.75 -70.31
CA ARG A 342 74.69 14.86 -71.16
C ARG A 342 75.54 13.96 -72.05
N ALA A 343 76.72 14.39 -72.48
CA ALA A 343 77.68 13.55 -73.20
C ALA A 343 78.39 12.53 -72.30
N SER A 344 78.62 12.84 -71.01
CA SER A 344 79.19 11.91 -70.03
C SER A 344 78.16 10.91 -69.47
N ARG A 345 76.90 11.32 -69.26
CA ARG A 345 75.80 10.38 -68.96
C ARG A 345 75.41 9.47 -70.12
N ARG A 346 75.75 9.82 -71.37
CA ARG A 346 75.67 8.88 -72.52
C ARG A 346 76.83 7.88 -72.59
N ARG A 347 77.86 8.00 -71.74
CA ARG A 347 78.97 7.03 -71.62
C ARG A 347 78.96 6.23 -70.31
N GLN A 348 78.04 6.53 -69.40
CA GLN A 348 77.77 5.75 -68.19
C GLN A 348 76.25 5.57 -68.07
N ASP A 349 75.72 4.73 -68.93
CA ASP A 349 74.60 3.84 -68.61
C ASP A 349 74.95 2.54 -69.33
N PRO A 350 75.01 1.41 -68.61
CA PRO A 350 73.89 0.52 -68.81
C PRO A 350 73.35 -0.08 -67.52
N ALA A 351 72.02 -0.13 -67.49
CA ALA A 351 71.22 -1.21 -66.95
C ALA A 351 71.17 -1.37 -65.41
N ASN A 352 70.06 -0.93 -64.82
CA ASN A 352 68.98 -1.91 -64.60
C ASN A 352 67.63 -1.21 -64.38
N ARG A 353 66.70 -1.51 -65.29
CA ARG A 353 65.25 -1.42 -65.11
C ARG A 353 64.75 -2.77 -64.60
N GLU A 354 63.51 -2.78 -64.13
CA GLU A 354 62.73 -3.91 -63.56
C GLU A 354 62.92 -4.00 -62.04
N SER A 355 61.90 -3.91 -61.19
CA SER A 355 60.50 -4.33 -61.27
C SER A 355 59.68 -3.50 -60.27
N ALA A 356 58.53 -2.95 -60.66
CA ALA A 356 57.17 -3.45 -60.38
C ALA A 356 56.78 -3.35 -58.89
#